data_AF-A0A519G4Y1-F1
#
_entry.id   AF-A0A519G4Y1-F1
#
_cell.length_a   1.000
_cell.length_b   1.000
_cell.length_c   1.000
_cell.angle_alpha   90.00
_cell.angle_beta   90.00
_cell.angle_gamma   90.00
#
_symmetry.space_group_name_H-M   'P 1'
#
loop_
_entity.id
_entity.type
_entity.pdbx_description
1 polymer ?
#
loop_
_entity_poly.entity_id
_entity_poly.type
_entity_poly.pdbx_seq_one_letter_code
_entity_poly.pdbx_strand_id
1 'polypeptide(L)'
;MRRLVTRDDYFEAAMEILATSGPSALKMGSLCKALKVTTGSFYGYFGSFDGFVGEFLEYWEASQTQRILDIANSTTDPGVRIHTVKELAGAMPHEAEAAIRSWAHHHPIVADAQKRVDERRVAAL
;
A
#
# COMPACT_ATOMS: atom_id res chain seq x y z
N MET A 1 -3.52 25.13 14.58
CA MET A 1 -2.37 24.26 14.91
C MET A 1 -1.88 23.64 13.60
N ARG A 2 -0.61 23.85 13.20
CA ARG A 2 -0.08 23.36 11.92
C ARG A 2 0.23 21.86 12.08
N ARG A 3 -0.55 20.97 11.46
CA ARG A 3 -0.23 19.53 11.43
C ARG A 3 1.10 19.35 10.71
N LEU A 4 2.06 18.72 11.38
CA LEU A 4 3.31 18.30 10.76
C LEU A 4 3.00 17.07 9.90
N VAL A 5 3.34 17.14 8.62
CA VAL A 5 3.23 15.99 7.70
C VAL A 5 4.41 15.08 7.94
N THR A 6 4.13 13.79 8.11
CA THR A 6 5.05 12.69 8.37
C THR A 6 5.25 11.85 7.10
N ARG A 7 6.15 10.85 7.13
CA ARG A 7 6.32 9.90 6.01
C ARG A 7 5.04 9.10 5.76
N ASP A 8 4.43 8.59 6.83
CA ASP A 8 3.22 7.76 6.76
C ASP A 8 2.05 8.50 6.11
N ASP A 9 1.93 9.82 6.34
CA ASP A 9 0.93 10.65 5.66
C ASP A 9 1.08 10.59 4.13
N TYR A 10 2.30 10.50 3.59
CA TYR A 10 2.53 10.32 2.16
C TYR A 10 2.13 8.93 1.68
N PHE A 11 2.35 7.89 2.48
CA PHE A 11 1.98 6.52 2.13
C PHE A 11 0.46 6.34 2.16
N GLU A 12 -0.22 6.90 3.15
CA GLU A 12 -1.68 6.93 3.23
C GLU A 12 -2.29 7.68 2.03
N ALA A 13 -1.77 8.88 1.72
CA ALA A 13 -2.20 9.63 0.54
C ALA A 13 -1.95 8.86 -0.77
N ALA A 14 -0.86 8.10 -0.87
CA ALA A 14 -0.57 7.27 -2.02
C ALA A 14 -1.58 6.13 -2.19
N MET A 15 -1.95 5.46 -1.09
CA MET A 15 -3.00 4.44 -1.10
C MET A 15 -4.33 5.03 -1.57
N GLU A 16 -4.71 6.22 -1.10
CA GLU A 16 -5.94 6.90 -1.52
C GLU A 16 -5.91 7.31 -3.00
N ILE A 17 -4.79 7.85 -3.50
CA ILE A 17 -4.62 8.18 -4.91
C ILE A 17 -4.70 6.92 -5.78
N LEU A 18 -4.06 5.83 -5.35
CA LEU A 18 -4.10 4.56 -6.06
C LEU A 18 -5.51 4.00 -6.14
N ALA A 19 -6.26 4.00 -5.03
CA ALA A 19 -7.65 3.57 -5.00
C ALA A 19 -8.52 4.40 -5.96
N THR A 20 -8.45 5.72 -5.85
CA THR A 20 -9.40 6.61 -6.53
C THR A 20 -9.05 6.89 -7.99
N SER A 21 -7.75 6.99 -8.30
CA SER A 21 -7.25 7.57 -9.55
C SER A 21 -6.22 6.69 -10.26
N GLY A 22 -5.81 5.59 -9.64
CA GLY A 22 -4.89 4.61 -10.21
C GLY A 22 -3.42 5.06 -10.29
N PRO A 23 -2.54 4.18 -10.80
CA PRO A 23 -1.08 4.37 -10.74
C PRO A 23 -0.57 5.57 -11.53
N SER A 24 -1.22 5.91 -12.64
CA SER A 24 -0.82 7.04 -13.49
C SER A 24 -1.03 8.41 -12.81
N ALA A 25 -1.88 8.47 -11.78
CA ALA A 25 -2.11 9.66 -10.97
C ALA A 25 -1.13 9.78 -9.79
N LEU A 26 -0.45 8.69 -9.41
CA LEU A 26 0.52 8.68 -8.33
C LEU A 26 1.81 9.38 -8.78
N LYS A 27 1.94 10.65 -8.40
CA LYS A 27 3.08 11.52 -8.73
C LYS A 27 3.39 12.41 -7.54
N MET A 28 4.63 12.88 -7.44
CA MET A 28 5.06 13.85 -6.40
C MET A 28 4.10 15.05 -6.30
N GLY A 29 3.69 15.61 -7.43
CA GLY A 29 2.76 16.75 -7.46
C GLY A 29 1.39 16.42 -6.87
N SER A 30 0.85 15.24 -7.17
CA SER A 30 -0.43 14.76 -6.62
C SER A 30 -0.34 14.58 -5.10
N LEU A 31 0.74 13.98 -4.61
CA LEU A 31 0.99 13.77 -3.18
C LEU A 31 1.11 15.09 -2.42
N CYS A 32 1.94 16.00 -2.94
CA CYS A 32 2.12 17.33 -2.34
C CYS A 32 0.81 18.12 -2.30
N LYS A 33 0.00 18.02 -3.37
CA LYS A 33 -1.32 18.64 -3.44
C LYS A 33 -2.29 18.05 -2.40
N ALA A 34 -2.36 16.71 -2.30
CA ALA A 34 -3.22 16.03 -1.35
C ALA A 34 -2.90 16.44 0.10
N LEU A 35 -1.61 16.52 0.43
CA LEU A 35 -1.13 16.85 1.77
C LEU A 35 -0.98 18.36 2.04
N LYS A 36 -1.24 19.21 1.04
CA LYS A 36 -1.08 20.68 1.11
C LYS A 36 0.32 21.09 1.55
N VAL A 37 1.34 20.42 1.02
CA VAL A 37 2.77 20.66 1.28
C VAL A 37 3.51 21.04 0.00
N THR A 38 4.73 21.53 0.15
CA THR A 38 5.61 21.87 -0.98
C THR A 38 6.37 20.63 -1.46
N THR A 39 6.88 20.70 -2.68
CA THR A 39 7.81 19.68 -3.23
C THR A 39 9.07 19.56 -2.39
N GLY A 40 9.54 20.65 -1.76
CA GLY A 40 10.69 20.61 -0.84
C GLY A 40 10.47 19.71 0.37
N SER A 41 9.24 19.62 0.89
CA SER A 41 8.88 18.67 1.96
C SER A 41 9.05 17.22 1.49
N PHE A 42 8.59 16.92 0.28
CA PHE A 42 8.72 15.58 -0.30
C PHE A 42 10.19 15.18 -0.48
N TYR A 43 11.00 16.07 -1.08
CA TYR A 43 12.43 15.82 -1.26
C TYR A 43 13.17 15.67 0.07
N GLY A 44 12.78 16.40 1.11
CA GLY A 44 13.36 16.26 2.44
C GLY A 44 13.13 14.87 3.07
N TYR A 45 12.01 14.22 2.76
CA TYR A 45 11.71 12.87 3.27
C TYR A 45 12.33 11.76 2.43
N PHE A 46 12.20 11.85 1.11
CA PHE A 46 12.42 10.71 0.21
C PHE A 46 13.57 10.91 -0.79
N GLY A 47 14.05 12.14 -0.97
CA GLY A 47 15.14 12.48 -1.90
C GLY A 47 14.80 12.35 -3.39
N SER A 48 13.95 11.42 -3.79
CA SER A 48 13.47 11.20 -5.15
C SER A 48 12.11 10.51 -5.16
N PHE A 49 11.46 10.46 -6.33
CA PHE A 49 10.23 9.70 -6.47
C PHE A 49 10.49 8.18 -6.36
N ASP A 50 11.61 7.69 -6.89
CA ASP A 50 11.98 6.28 -6.76
C ASP A 50 12.26 5.89 -5.29
N GLY A 51 12.90 6.77 -4.52
CA GLY A 51 13.10 6.60 -3.08
C GLY A 51 11.77 6.50 -2.33
N PHE A 52 10.82 7.38 -2.67
CA PHE A 52 9.46 7.30 -2.16
C PHE A 52 8.78 5.97 -2.52
N VAL A 53 8.88 5.51 -3.77
CA VAL A 53 8.27 4.25 -4.21
C VAL A 53 8.84 3.07 -3.44
N GLY A 54 10.16 3.04 -3.19
CA GLY A 54 10.80 2.01 -2.38
C GLY A 54 10.22 1.96 -0.96
N GLU A 55 10.26 3.08 -0.23
CA GLU A 55 9.74 3.16 1.13
C GLU A 55 8.22 2.90 1.20
N PHE A 56 7.46 3.38 0.22
CA PHE A 56 6.02 3.13 0.12
C PHE A 56 5.70 1.63 -0.03
N LEU A 57 6.46 0.92 -0.86
CA LEU A 57 6.27 -0.53 -1.04
C LEU A 57 6.63 -1.31 0.22
N GLU A 58 7.66 -0.90 0.96
CA GLU A 58 7.98 -1.48 2.27
C GLU A 58 6.84 -1.29 3.28
N TYR A 59 6.29 -0.07 3.36
CA TYR A 59 5.12 0.23 4.18
C TYR A 59 3.91 -0.64 3.79
N TRP A 60 3.63 -0.72 2.48
CA TRP A 60 2.53 -1.51 1.97
C TRP A 60 2.72 -3.00 2.27
N GLU A 61 3.90 -3.56 2.04
CA GLU A 61 4.22 -4.96 2.34
C GLU A 61 4.07 -5.30 3.83
N ALA A 62 4.50 -4.40 4.72
CA ALA A 62 4.34 -4.57 6.15
C ALA A 62 2.85 -4.61 6.53
N SER A 63 2.04 -3.71 5.96
CA SER A 63 0.58 -3.70 6.17
C SER A 63 -0.09 -4.99 5.69
N GLN A 64 0.34 -5.52 4.54
CA GLN A 64 -0.16 -6.79 4.00
C GLN A 64 0.24 -7.97 4.87
N THR A 65 1.49 -7.99 5.33
CA THR A 65 2.01 -9.06 6.19
C THR A 65 1.24 -9.10 7.52
N GLN A 66 1.00 -7.95 8.14
CA GLN A 66 0.22 -7.89 9.38
C GLN A 66 -1.19 -8.47 9.19
N ARG A 67 -1.88 -8.10 8.10
CA ARG A 67 -3.21 -8.64 7.78
C ARG A 67 -3.20 -10.15 7.58
N ILE A 68 -2.18 -10.66 6.88
CA ILE A 68 -2.01 -12.10 6.67
C ILE A 68 -1.83 -12.83 8.00
N LEU A 69 -1.05 -12.26 8.92
CA LEU A 69 -0.88 -12.81 10.28
C LEU A 69 -2.18 -12.78 11.08
N ASP A 70 -2.95 -11.68 10.98
CA ASP A 70 -4.24 -11.56 11.67
C ASP A 70 -5.24 -12.63 11.17
N ILE A 71 -5.24 -12.93 9.85
CA ILE A 71 -6.01 -14.04 9.27
C ILE A 71 -5.52 -15.40 9.79
N ALA A 72 -4.21 -15.63 9.76
CA ALA A 72 -3.64 -16.91 10.17
C ALA A 72 -3.93 -17.22 11.65
N ASN A 73 -3.93 -16.18 12.48
CA ASN A 73 -4.18 -16.27 13.91
C ASN A 73 -5.67 -16.24 14.30
N SER A 74 -6.58 -15.92 13.37
CA SER A 74 -8.01 -15.81 13.73
C SER A 74 -8.63 -17.16 14.10
N THR A 75 -8.10 -18.27 13.57
CA THR A 75 -8.59 -19.63 13.82
C THR A 75 -7.72 -20.70 13.13
N THR A 76 -7.72 -21.91 13.71
CA THR A 76 -7.16 -23.14 13.09
C THR A 76 -8.16 -23.85 12.19
N ASP A 77 -9.44 -23.45 12.20
CA ASP A 77 -10.49 -24.03 11.35
C ASP A 77 -10.45 -23.42 9.93
N PRO A 78 -10.19 -24.20 8.87
CA PRO A 78 -10.12 -23.68 7.51
C PRO A 78 -11.40 -22.98 7.03
N GLY A 79 -12.58 -23.43 7.47
CA GLY A 79 -13.86 -22.85 7.08
C GLY A 79 -14.07 -21.45 7.68
N VAL A 80 -13.70 -21.27 8.95
CA VAL A 80 -13.75 -19.96 9.61
C VAL A 80 -12.68 -19.04 9.04
N ARG A 81 -11.50 -19.55 8.70
CA ARG A 81 -10.43 -18.78 8.05
C ARG A 81 -10.88 -18.20 6.71
N ILE A 82 -11.56 -18.98 5.86
CA ILE A 82 -12.12 -18.49 4.59
C ILE A 82 -13.16 -17.38 4.83
N HIS A 83 -13.96 -17.47 5.89
CA HIS A 83 -14.92 -16.42 6.26
C HIS A 83 -14.20 -15.13 6.70
N THR A 84 -13.19 -15.24 7.56
CA THR A 84 -12.37 -14.09 7.99
C THR A 84 -11.65 -13.43 6.83
N VAL A 85 -11.13 -14.22 5.88
CA VAL A 85 -10.54 -13.70 4.63
C VAL A 85 -11.56 -12.89 3.84
N LYS A 86 -12.82 -13.36 3.73
CA LYS A 86 -13.88 -12.63 3.03
C LYS A 86 -14.26 -11.32 3.72
N GLU A 87 -14.32 -11.31 5.05
CA GLU A 87 -14.63 -10.10 5.83
C GLU A 87 -13.51 -9.06 5.75
N LEU A 88 -12.25 -9.50 5.90
CA LEU A 88 -11.08 -8.62 5.77
C LEU A 88 -10.89 -8.13 4.34
N ALA A 89 -11.20 -8.98 3.34
CA ALA A 89 -11.30 -8.54 1.96
C ALA A 89 -12.38 -7.45 1.85
N GLY A 90 -13.60 -7.65 2.36
CA GLY A 90 -14.68 -6.64 2.30
C GLY A 90 -14.35 -5.27 2.92
N ALA A 91 -13.49 -5.22 3.94
CA ALA A 91 -13.07 -3.99 4.61
C ALA A 91 -11.89 -3.27 3.94
N MET A 92 -11.30 -3.84 2.89
CA MET A 92 -10.12 -3.30 2.23
C MET A 92 -10.47 -2.22 1.20
N PRO A 93 -9.56 -1.24 0.96
CA PRO A 93 -9.54 -0.49 -0.27
C PRO A 93 -9.11 -1.43 -1.41
N HIS A 94 -10.03 -2.30 -1.85
CA HIS A 94 -9.85 -3.21 -3.00
C HIS A 94 -9.26 -2.50 -4.20
N GLU A 95 -9.67 -1.25 -4.39
CA GLU A 95 -9.24 -0.40 -5.48
C GLU A 95 -7.75 -0.10 -5.42
N ALA A 96 -7.19 0.15 -4.22
CA ALA A 96 -5.74 0.39 -4.08
C ALA A 96 -4.93 -0.88 -4.36
N GLU A 97 -5.37 -2.04 -3.86
CA GLU A 97 -4.67 -3.31 -4.16
C GLU A 97 -4.78 -3.69 -5.64
N ALA A 98 -5.95 -3.49 -6.24
CA ALA A 98 -6.13 -3.69 -7.68
C ALA A 98 -5.26 -2.73 -8.49
N ALA A 99 -5.14 -1.48 -8.06
CA ALA A 99 -4.26 -0.50 -8.68
C ALA A 99 -2.78 -0.88 -8.54
N ILE A 100 -2.32 -1.35 -7.37
CA ILE A 100 -0.94 -1.83 -7.18
C ILE A 100 -0.67 -3.05 -8.06
N ARG A 101 -1.61 -4.01 -8.13
CA ARG A 101 -1.50 -5.16 -9.03
C ARG A 101 -1.47 -4.74 -10.50
N SER A 102 -2.27 -3.74 -10.89
CA SER A 102 -2.23 -3.15 -12.23
C SER A 102 -0.87 -2.49 -12.51
N TRP A 103 -0.34 -1.75 -11.53
CA TRP A 103 0.95 -1.08 -11.60
C TRP A 103 2.11 -2.07 -11.76
N ALA A 104 2.06 -3.20 -11.05
CA ALA A 104 3.04 -4.27 -11.12
C ALA A 104 3.27 -4.79 -12.56
N HIS A 105 2.26 -4.80 -13.43
CA HIS A 105 2.43 -5.25 -14.82
C HIS A 105 3.45 -4.42 -15.62
N HIS A 106 3.71 -3.18 -15.21
CA HIS A 106 4.53 -2.24 -15.97
C HIS A 106 5.67 -1.62 -15.14
N HIS A 107 5.83 -2.03 -13.87
CA HIS A 107 6.83 -1.46 -12.97
C HIS A 107 7.56 -2.57 -12.19
N PRO A 108 8.82 -2.92 -12.55
CA PRO A 108 9.52 -4.09 -12.01
C PRO A 108 9.59 -4.15 -10.48
N ILE A 109 9.93 -3.02 -9.83
CA ILE A 109 10.04 -2.98 -8.35
C ILE A 109 8.69 -3.26 -7.67
N VAL A 110 7.59 -2.82 -8.28
CA VAL A 110 6.23 -3.04 -7.75
C VAL A 110 5.82 -4.47 -8.01
N ALA A 111 6.23 -5.06 -9.14
CA ALA A 111 6.04 -6.48 -9.42
C ALA A 111 6.74 -7.37 -8.38
N ASP A 112 7.98 -7.04 -8.01
CA ASP A 112 8.73 -7.78 -7.00
C ASP A 112 8.06 -7.68 -5.62
N ALA A 113 7.60 -6.49 -5.22
CA ALA A 113 6.84 -6.30 -3.98
C ALA A 113 5.52 -7.09 -4.00
N GLN A 114 4.76 -7.01 -5.10
CA GLN A 114 3.51 -7.73 -5.28
C GLN A 114 3.71 -9.24 -5.19
N LYS A 115 4.77 -9.77 -5.81
CA LYS A 115 5.13 -11.19 -5.76
C LYS A 115 5.41 -11.62 -4.31
N ARG A 116 6.18 -10.86 -3.54
CA ARG A 116 6.45 -11.16 -2.11
C ARG A 116 5.17 -11.21 -1.28
N VAL A 117 4.24 -10.28 -1.50
CA VAL A 117 2.94 -10.28 -0.82
C VAL A 117 2.11 -11.51 -1.20
N ASP A 118 2.03 -11.85 -2.49
CA ASP A 118 1.27 -12.99 -2.96
C ASP A 118 1.84 -14.31 -2.42
N GLU A 119 3.17 -14.48 -2.38
CA GLU A 119 3.84 -15.65 -1.80
C GLU A 119 3.52 -15.81 -0.30
N ARG A 120 3.59 -14.72 0.48
CA ARG A 120 3.21 -14.72 1.90
C ARG A 120 1.73 -15.09 2.09
N ARG A 121 0.86 -14.60 1.22
CA ARG A 121 -0.58 -14.85 1.27
C ARG A 121 -0.89 -16.33 1.00
N VAL A 122 -0.24 -16.95 0.01
CA VAL A 122 -0.37 -18.38 -0.27
C VAL A 122 0.14 -19.24 0.88
N ALA A 123 1.25 -18.86 1.51
CA ALA A 123 1.82 -19.61 2.63
C ALA A 123 0.96 -19.60 3.91
N ALA A 124 0.08 -18.61 4.06
CA ALA A 124 -0.74 -18.43 5.27
C ALA A 124 -2.15 -19.02 5.16
N LEU A 125 -2.63 -19.32 3.94
CA LEU A 125 -3.90 -20.00 3.71
C LEU A 125 -3.75 -21.50 3.94
#